data_AF-A0A419FE41-F1
#
_entry.id   AF-A0A419FE41-F1
#
_cell.length_a   1.000
_cell.length_b   1.000
_cell.length_c   1.000
_cell.angle_alpha   90.00
_cell.angle_beta   90.00
_cell.angle_gamma   90.00
#
_symmetry.space_group_name_H-M   'P 1'
#
loop_
_entity.id
_entity.type
_entity.pdbx_description
1 polymer ?
#
loop_
_entity_poly.entity_id
_entity_poly.type
_entity_poly.pdbx_seq_one_letter_code
_entity_poly.pdbx_strand_id
1 'polypeptide(L)'
;MYTPEYMRHFTTPQNTGEMENPDAVEDVHYKGEGCFDRIRIFARRDGDKIAKINYLLRGCSGTIAACSAMSELASGLTLDQAAAVQGEDVARALGGVPERKRHSVDLAAEALRTVASKLKDAT
;
A
#
# COMPACT_ATOMS: atom_id res chain seq x y z
N MET A 1 2.98 19.64 7.53
CA MET A 1 4.25 19.28 8.20
C MET A 1 4.43 17.77 8.08
N TYR A 2 5.66 17.25 8.01
CA TYR A 2 5.88 15.80 8.08
C TYR A 2 5.84 15.35 9.54
N THR A 3 5.12 14.28 9.81
CA THR A 3 4.97 13.71 11.16
C THR A 3 6.15 12.78 11.49
N PRO A 4 6.37 12.46 12.77
CA PRO A 4 7.33 11.42 13.16
C PRO A 4 7.03 10.08 12.48
N GLU A 5 5.76 9.67 12.39
CA GLU A 5 5.36 8.43 11.72
C GLU A 5 5.66 8.46 10.21
N TYR A 6 5.37 9.57 9.55
CA TYR A 6 5.73 9.73 8.13
C TYR A 6 7.24 9.57 7.94
N MET A 7 8.05 10.20 8.80
CA MET A 7 9.50 10.10 8.72
C MET A 7 9.98 8.67 8.98
N ARG A 8 9.43 7.96 9.98
CA ARG A 8 9.73 6.54 10.27
C ARG A 8 9.54 5.68 9.03
N HIS A 9 8.37 5.77 8.41
CA HIS A 9 8.04 4.99 7.22
C HIS A 9 8.86 5.38 5.99
N PHE A 10 9.25 6.66 5.87
CA PHE A 10 10.10 7.10 4.79
C PHE A 10 11.55 6.63 4.94
N THR A 11 12.14 6.71 6.15
CA THR A 11 13.55 6.37 6.38
C THR A 11 13.78 4.89 6.63
N THR A 12 12.77 4.19 7.13
CA THR A 12 12.84 2.75 7.47
C THR A 12 11.57 2.07 6.99
N PRO A 13 11.40 1.95 5.66
CA PRO A 13 10.20 1.35 5.09
C PRO A 13 10.12 -0.13 5.45
N GLN A 14 8.90 -0.57 5.71
CA GLN A 14 8.55 -1.94 6.09
C GLN A 14 8.07 -2.72 4.88
N ASN A 15 8.23 -4.06 4.92
CA ASN A 15 7.71 -4.98 3.91
C ASN A 15 8.17 -4.71 2.46
N THR A 16 9.30 -4.02 2.28
CA THR A 16 9.89 -3.83 0.95
C THR A 16 10.48 -5.13 0.43
N GLY A 17 10.38 -5.34 -0.88
CA GLY A 17 11.01 -6.46 -1.57
C GLY A 17 10.01 -7.33 -2.32
N GLU A 18 10.53 -8.34 -3.02
CA GLU A 18 9.72 -9.36 -3.67
C GLU A 18 9.16 -10.35 -2.64
N MET A 19 8.17 -11.12 -3.07
CA MET A 19 7.61 -12.23 -2.30
C MET A 19 7.73 -13.51 -3.09
N GLU A 20 8.30 -14.55 -2.49
CA GLU A 20 8.23 -15.89 -3.03
C GLU A 20 6.81 -16.47 -2.86
N ASN A 21 6.32 -17.11 -3.93
CA ASN A 21 5.02 -17.77 -4.02
C ASN A 21 3.85 -16.91 -3.49
N PRO A 22 3.61 -15.72 -4.07
CA PRO A 22 2.46 -14.90 -3.73
C PRO A 22 1.17 -15.52 -4.29
N ASP A 23 0.07 -15.37 -3.55
CA ASP A 23 -1.27 -15.78 -4.03
C ASP A 23 -1.83 -14.77 -5.04
N ALA A 24 -1.47 -13.50 -4.90
CA ALA A 24 -1.81 -12.44 -5.84
C ALA A 24 -0.64 -11.46 -6.03
N VAL A 25 -0.50 -10.96 -7.25
CA VAL A 25 0.46 -9.92 -7.62
C VAL A 25 -0.23 -8.91 -8.51
N GLU A 26 -0.09 -7.64 -8.18
CA GLU A 26 -0.68 -6.55 -8.96
C GLU A 26 0.34 -5.43 -9.21
N ASP A 27 0.19 -4.77 -10.35
CA ASP A 27 1.04 -3.66 -10.81
C ASP A 27 0.18 -2.42 -10.99
N VAL A 28 0.22 -1.51 -10.01
CA VAL A 28 -0.57 -0.27 -10.00
C VAL A 28 0.33 0.92 -10.31
N HIS A 29 -0.13 1.79 -11.20
CA HIS A 29 0.58 2.99 -11.62
C HIS A 29 -0.31 4.21 -11.44
N TYR A 30 0.29 5.33 -11.06
CA TYR A 30 -0.41 6.60 -11.05
C TYR A 30 -0.81 7.00 -12.47
N LYS A 31 -2.08 7.41 -12.65
CA LYS A 31 -2.66 7.75 -13.96
C LYS A 31 -2.72 9.24 -14.26
N GLY A 32 -2.40 10.09 -13.27
CA GLY A 32 -2.40 11.54 -13.45
C GLY A 32 -1.09 12.06 -14.05
N GLU A 33 -1.09 13.33 -14.42
CA GLU A 33 0.10 13.99 -14.98
C GLU A 33 1.15 14.30 -13.90
N GLY A 34 2.43 14.27 -14.27
CA GLY A 34 3.54 14.76 -13.45
C GLY A 34 4.05 13.80 -12.37
N CYS A 35 3.46 12.62 -12.20
CA CYS A 35 3.96 11.58 -11.29
C CYS A 35 3.97 10.22 -12.00
N PHE A 36 5.09 9.51 -11.92
CA PHE A 36 5.32 8.24 -12.62
C PHE A 36 5.50 7.08 -11.64
N ASP A 37 4.87 7.23 -10.48
CA ASP A 37 4.97 6.30 -9.37
C ASP A 37 4.27 4.99 -9.74
N ARG A 38 4.96 3.88 -9.49
CA ARG A 38 4.47 2.53 -9.75
C ARG A 38 4.75 1.63 -8.57
N ILE A 39 3.71 0.93 -8.12
CA ILE A 39 3.74 -0.03 -7.04
C ILE A 39 3.49 -1.41 -7.63
N ARG A 40 4.43 -2.33 -7.43
CA ARG A 40 4.17 -3.75 -7.59
C ARG A 40 3.93 -4.33 -6.20
N ILE A 41 2.73 -4.84 -5.97
CA ILE A 41 2.31 -5.36 -4.67
C ILE A 41 2.12 -6.87 -4.76
N PHE A 42 2.58 -7.57 -3.73
CA PHE A 42 2.49 -9.02 -3.59
C PHE A 42 1.72 -9.33 -2.32
N ALA A 43 0.78 -10.26 -2.39
CA ALA A 43 -0.04 -10.64 -1.25
C ALA A 43 -0.14 -12.15 -1.10
N ARG A 44 -0.17 -12.59 0.16
CA ARG A 44 -0.60 -13.92 0.57
C ARG A 44 -1.79 -13.82 1.50
N ARG A 45 -2.72 -14.76 1.37
CA ARG A 45 -3.90 -14.85 2.23
C ARG A 45 -3.81 -16.06 3.16
N ASP A 46 -4.48 -15.94 4.30
CA ASP A 46 -4.80 -17.05 5.18
C ASP A 46 -6.33 -17.01 5.41
N GLY A 47 -7.03 -17.96 4.79
CA GLY A 47 -8.50 -17.93 4.73
C GLY A 47 -9.02 -16.65 4.05
N ASP A 48 -9.76 -15.86 4.83
CA ASP A 48 -10.40 -14.60 4.44
C ASP A 48 -9.57 -13.35 4.81
N LYS A 49 -8.31 -13.52 5.24
CA LYS A 49 -7.43 -12.44 5.70
C LYS A 49 -6.15 -12.30 4.89
N ILE A 50 -5.60 -11.10 4.89
CA ILE A 50 -4.25 -10.83 4.41
C ILE A 50 -3.25 -11.33 5.44
N ALA A 51 -2.52 -12.38 5.08
CA ALA A 51 -1.47 -12.96 5.91
C ALA A 51 -0.15 -12.18 5.77
N LYS A 52 0.18 -11.75 4.55
CA LYS A 52 1.42 -11.02 4.27
C LYS A 52 1.28 -10.12 3.06
N ILE A 53 1.88 -8.93 3.13
CA ILE A 53 2.10 -8.02 2.01
C ILE A 53 3.60 -7.75 1.86
N ASN A 54 4.05 -7.71 0.63
CA ASN A 54 5.34 -7.14 0.24
C ASN A 54 5.12 -6.20 -0.95
N TYR A 55 6.04 -5.26 -1.18
CA TYR A 55 5.97 -4.42 -2.37
C TYR A 55 7.34 -4.04 -2.91
N LEU A 56 7.37 -3.79 -4.22
CA LEU A 56 8.41 -3.02 -4.89
C LEU A 56 7.81 -1.70 -5.35
N LEU A 57 8.60 -0.64 -5.25
CA LEU A 57 8.18 0.71 -5.58
C LEU A 57 9.23 1.39 -6.43
N ARG A 58 8.78 2.04 -7.49
CA ARG A 58 9.49 3.15 -8.11
C ARG A 58 8.63 4.40 -7.92
N GLY A 59 8.99 5.28 -6.99
CA GLY A 59 8.20 6.48 -6.75
C GLY A 59 8.84 7.46 -5.78
N CYS A 60 8.12 8.53 -5.47
CA CYS A 60 8.62 9.61 -4.63
C CYS A 60 8.60 9.26 -3.13
N SER A 61 9.22 10.10 -2.29
CA SER A 61 9.27 9.93 -0.83
C SER A 61 7.89 9.78 -0.17
N GLY A 62 6.87 10.46 -0.71
CA GLY A 62 5.47 10.31 -0.27
C GLY A 62 4.95 8.90 -0.44
N THR A 63 5.23 8.30 -1.60
CA THR A 63 4.76 6.96 -1.94
C THR A 63 5.57 5.90 -1.23
N ILE A 64 6.86 6.14 -0.94
CA ILE A 64 7.66 5.26 -0.07
C ILE A 64 7.01 5.14 1.32
N ALA A 65 6.73 6.28 1.95
CA ALA A 65 6.09 6.30 3.26
C ALA A 65 4.69 5.67 3.23
N ALA A 66 3.88 6.02 2.22
CA ALA A 66 2.52 5.50 2.06
C ALA A 66 2.47 3.98 1.86
N CYS A 67 3.34 3.42 1.00
CA CYS A 67 3.39 1.97 0.81
C CYS A 67 3.80 1.23 2.08
N SER A 68 4.76 1.79 2.82
CA SER A 68 5.19 1.19 4.08
C SER A 68 4.10 1.23 5.15
N ALA A 69 3.34 2.32 5.26
CA ALA A 69 2.23 2.40 6.20
C ALA A 69 1.07 1.49 5.77
N MET A 70 0.78 1.45 4.47
CA MET A 70 -0.24 0.56 3.91
C MET A 70 0.08 -0.91 4.16
N SER A 71 1.34 -1.33 4.02
CA SER A 71 1.72 -2.75 4.20
C SER A 71 1.59 -3.20 5.67
N GLU A 72 1.93 -2.33 6.63
CA GLU A 72 1.69 -2.59 8.05
C GLU A 72 0.17 -2.62 8.34
N LEU A 73 -0.58 -1.64 7.83
CA LEU A 73 -2.04 -1.54 8.00
C LEU A 73 -2.77 -2.79 7.46
N ALA A 74 -2.32 -3.33 6.32
CA ALA A 74 -2.96 -4.44 5.64
C ALA A 74 -2.88 -5.76 6.41
N SER A 75 -1.87 -5.92 7.28
CA SER A 75 -1.61 -7.18 7.96
C SER A 75 -2.75 -7.55 8.91
N GLY A 76 -3.40 -8.70 8.66
CA GLY A 76 -4.50 -9.20 9.48
C GLY A 76 -5.89 -8.65 9.14
N LEU A 77 -6.00 -7.71 8.18
CA LEU A 77 -7.30 -7.29 7.66
C LEU A 77 -7.97 -8.42 6.90
N THR A 78 -9.30 -8.47 6.95
CA THR A 78 -10.06 -9.31 6.02
C THR A 78 -9.94 -8.77 4.59
N LEU A 79 -10.15 -9.63 3.58
CA LEU A 79 -10.10 -9.21 2.18
C LEU A 79 -11.11 -8.07 1.88
N ASP A 80 -12.28 -8.10 2.52
CA ASP A 80 -13.29 -7.05 2.40
C ASP A 80 -12.85 -5.73 3.05
N GLN A 81 -12.25 -5.79 4.24
CA GLN A 81 -11.69 -4.60 4.88
C GLN A 81 -10.58 -3.99 4.03
N ALA A 82 -9.66 -4.82 3.53
CA ALA A 82 -8.58 -4.37 2.66
C ALA A 82 -9.10 -3.76 1.35
N ALA A 83 -10.14 -4.34 0.75
CA ALA A 83 -10.80 -3.81 -0.44
C ALA A 83 -11.55 -2.47 -0.19
N ALA A 84 -11.84 -2.13 1.07
CA ALA A 84 -12.48 -0.87 1.45
C ALA A 84 -11.51 0.24 1.85
N VAL A 85 -10.22 -0.06 2.08
CA VAL A 85 -9.22 0.93 2.53
C VAL A 85 -9.12 2.11 1.57
N GLN A 86 -9.20 3.33 2.13
CA GLN A 86 -9.05 4.57 1.38
C GLN A 86 -7.71 5.25 1.68
N GLY A 87 -7.33 6.21 0.84
CA GLY A 87 -6.12 7.00 1.05
C GLY A 87 -6.12 7.75 2.40
N GLU A 88 -7.29 8.09 2.93
CA GLU A 88 -7.42 8.71 4.27
C GLU A 88 -6.97 7.76 5.39
N ASP A 89 -7.20 6.45 5.26
CA ASP A 89 -6.79 5.48 6.28
C ASP A 89 -5.26 5.34 6.30
N VAL A 90 -4.63 5.32 5.13
CA VAL A 90 -3.18 5.33 4.99
C VAL A 90 -2.59 6.67 5.48
N ALA A 91 -3.24 7.80 5.18
CA ALA A 91 -2.84 9.09 5.71
C ALA A 91 -2.92 9.12 7.24
N ARG A 92 -3.97 8.55 7.83
CA ARG A 92 -4.13 8.44 9.29
C ARG A 92 -3.06 7.56 9.92
N ALA A 93 -2.70 6.45 9.27
CA ALA A 93 -1.59 5.60 9.70
C ALA A 93 -0.23 6.36 9.72
N LEU A 94 -0.06 7.32 8.81
CA LEU A 94 1.09 8.23 8.79
C LEU A 94 0.96 9.40 9.79
N GLY A 95 -0.11 9.48 10.59
CA GLY A 95 -0.39 10.64 11.45
C GLY A 95 -0.81 11.91 10.69
N GLY A 96 -1.12 11.78 9.39
CA GLY A 96 -1.44 12.86 8.46
C GLY A 96 -0.37 13.05 7.40
N VAL A 97 -0.79 13.56 6.23
CA VAL A 97 0.10 13.91 5.12
C VAL A 97 -0.18 15.32 4.62
N PRO A 98 0.84 16.06 4.11
CA PRO A 98 0.59 17.32 3.43
C PRO A 98 -0.34 17.14 2.21
N GLU A 99 -1.24 18.09 1.97
CA GLU A 99 -2.25 18.03 0.90
C GLU A 99 -1.64 17.73 -0.49
N ARG A 100 -0.51 18.38 -0.81
CA ARG A 100 0.26 18.14 -2.04
C ARG A 100 0.75 16.69 -2.24
N LYS A 101 0.69 15.84 -1.22
CA LYS A 101 1.10 14.43 -1.23
C LYS A 101 -0.09 13.46 -1.15
N ARG A 102 -1.32 13.95 -1.31
CA ARG A 102 -2.53 13.11 -1.23
C ARG A 102 -2.52 11.96 -2.25
N HIS A 103 -2.05 12.22 -3.47
CA HIS A 103 -1.93 11.19 -4.51
C HIS A 103 -1.09 9.97 -4.07
N SER A 104 -0.07 10.15 -3.21
CA SER A 104 0.77 9.05 -2.74
C SER A 104 0.00 8.06 -1.87
N VAL A 105 -0.86 8.56 -0.96
CA VAL A 105 -1.67 7.71 -0.09
C VAL A 105 -2.83 7.08 -0.85
N ASP A 106 -3.40 7.80 -1.82
CA ASP A 106 -4.45 7.27 -2.68
C ASP A 106 -3.93 6.12 -3.57
N LEU A 107 -2.72 6.27 -4.14
CA LEU A 107 -2.09 5.22 -4.95
C LEU A 107 -1.76 3.98 -4.11
N ALA A 108 -1.24 4.16 -2.89
CA ALA A 108 -0.96 3.03 -1.98
C ALA A 108 -2.26 2.29 -1.60
N ALA A 109 -3.34 3.03 -1.31
CA ALA A 109 -4.65 2.43 -1.04
C ALA A 109 -5.24 1.73 -2.27
N GLU A 110 -5.08 2.29 -3.48
CA GLU A 110 -5.46 1.62 -4.74
C GLU A 110 -4.72 0.30 -4.93
N ALA A 111 -3.41 0.26 -4.64
CA ALA A 111 -2.63 -0.98 -4.71
C ALA A 111 -3.18 -2.06 -3.77
N LEU A 112 -3.48 -1.70 -2.52
CA LEU A 112 -4.06 -2.63 -1.56
C LEU A 112 -5.43 -3.14 -2.00
N ARG A 113 -6.32 -2.25 -2.44
CA ARG A 113 -7.67 -2.63 -2.88
C ARG A 113 -7.63 -3.55 -4.10
N THR A 114 -6.76 -3.24 -5.07
CA THR A 114 -6.61 -4.04 -6.29
C THR A 114 -6.15 -5.45 -5.95
N VAL A 115 -5.10 -5.61 -5.13
CA VAL A 115 -4.61 -6.94 -4.76
C VAL A 115 -5.59 -7.71 -3.86
N ALA A 116 -6.29 -7.02 -2.97
CA ALA A 116 -7.33 -7.64 -2.14
C ALA A 116 -8.49 -8.17 -2.99
N SER A 117 -8.91 -7.41 -4.00
CA SER A 117 -9.96 -7.84 -4.94
C SER A 117 -9.49 -9.05 -5.74
N LYS A 118 -8.23 -9.04 -6.20
CA LYS A 118 -7.63 -10.19 -6.89
C LYS A 118 -7.62 -11.46 -6.04
N LEU A 119 -7.31 -11.35 -4.75
CA LEU A 119 -7.36 -12.49 -3.82
C LEU A 119 -8.77 -13.05 -3.64
N LYS A 120 -9.80 -12.20 -3.70
CA LYS A 120 -11.21 -12.63 -3.63
C LYS A 120 -11.63 -13.39 -4.89
N ASP A 121 -11.24 -12.91 -6.06
CA ASP A 121 -11.60 -13.51 -7.35
C ASP A 121 -10.89 -14.84 -7.63
N ALA A 122 -9.82 -15.15 -6.89
CA ALA A 122 -9.07 -16.41 -7.00
C ALA A 122 -9.70 -17.57 -6.21
N THR A 123 -10.93 -17.41 -5.71
CA THR A 123 -11.72 -18.44 -4.99
C THR A 123 -12.83 -18.96 -5.89
#